data_AF-A0A022PI03-F1
#
_entry.id   AF-A0A022PI03-F1
#
_cell.length_a   1.000
_cell.length_b   1.000
_cell.length_c   1.000
_cell.angle_alpha   90.00
_cell.angle_beta   90.00
_cell.angle_gamma   90.00
#
_symmetry.space_group_name_H-M   'P 1'
#
loop_
_entity.id
_entity.type
_entity.pdbx_description
1 polymer ?
#
loop_
_entity_poly.entity_id
_entity_poly.type
_entity_poly.pdbx_seq_one_letter_code
_entity_poly.pdbx_strand_id
1 'polypeptide(L)'
;MSHKNDFKAFSISNNANVVSQERYEESQNLQTGFPPENITTHILNKALRQSSTISSVVADFISTESNSDVLDDGNIAKLTAQLNKALEQKITTKIPDASLTQKGIVQLTNVVGNSNTLAATQKLVSDINNNANNRLEKTQNGADIPNKNAFVKNLGLNEAAKREVGTGINQIPDMSSFTSSLVQSGWQKLPSGLIEMWGIARVSAGGRPDLGYINNFPIPFPNKCFNITLTHNDWDPRAAGIFGASVVNQSQFKCYRGLGDSQSFVYTYFRAIGY
;
A
#
# COMPACT_ATOMS: atom_id res chain seq x y z
N MET A 1 -11.92 30.74 49.28
CA MET A 1 -12.77 31.15 50.43
C MET A 1 -13.37 29.88 51.02
N SER A 2 -13.34 29.71 52.34
CA SER A 2 -13.90 28.52 52.98
C SER A 2 -15.43 28.63 52.95
N HIS A 3 -16.10 27.73 52.25
CA HIS A 3 -17.56 27.66 52.23
C HIS A 3 -18.08 27.09 53.56
N LYS A 4 -19.23 27.59 54.01
CA LYS A 4 -19.81 27.25 55.32
C LYS A 4 -20.59 25.93 55.24
N ASN A 5 -20.38 25.03 56.19
CA ASN A 5 -21.22 23.86 56.42
C ASN A 5 -21.84 23.95 57.82
N ASP A 6 -23.17 23.95 57.92
CA ASP A 6 -23.90 24.04 59.19
C ASP A 6 -24.24 22.67 59.80
N PHE A 7 -24.15 21.57 59.04
CA PHE A 7 -24.33 20.21 59.56
C PHE A 7 -23.07 19.76 60.30
N LYS A 8 -23.14 19.67 61.63
CA LYS A 8 -21.98 19.36 62.48
C LYS A 8 -22.04 17.95 63.04
N ALA A 9 -20.88 17.29 63.11
CA ALA A 9 -20.73 16.03 63.81
C ALA A 9 -20.94 16.23 65.32
N PHE A 10 -21.88 15.49 65.90
CA PHE A 10 -22.25 15.57 67.31
C PHE A 10 -21.31 14.72 68.18
N SER A 11 -20.94 15.26 69.34
CA SER A 11 -20.22 14.54 70.39
C SER A 11 -18.92 13.89 69.93
N ILE A 12 -18.11 14.42 69.01
CA ILE A 12 -16.91 13.73 68.47
C ILE A 12 -15.66 13.68 69.37
N SER A 13 -15.65 14.36 70.52
CA SER A 13 -14.48 14.43 71.42
C SER A 13 -14.15 13.09 72.09
N ASN A 14 -12.88 12.90 72.47
CA ASN A 14 -12.37 11.66 73.10
C ASN A 14 -13.11 11.26 74.39
N ASN A 15 -13.64 12.23 75.14
CA ASN A 15 -14.38 12.00 76.40
C ASN A 15 -15.90 12.25 76.26
N ALA A 16 -16.45 12.14 75.06
CA ALA A 16 -17.88 12.39 74.87
C ALA A 16 -18.74 11.33 75.56
N ASN A 17 -19.92 11.75 76.02
CA ASN A 17 -20.92 10.90 76.66
C ASN A 17 -21.56 9.91 75.66
N VAL A 18 -20.79 8.93 75.20
CA VAL A 18 -21.16 8.00 74.12
C VAL A 18 -20.68 6.60 74.49
N VAL A 19 -21.51 5.57 74.26
CA VAL A 19 -21.10 4.18 74.50
C VAL A 19 -19.98 3.72 73.53
N SER A 20 -19.15 2.77 73.94
CA SER A 20 -18.13 2.17 73.06
C SER A 20 -18.76 1.49 71.85
N GLN A 21 -17.98 1.29 70.77
CA GLN A 21 -18.48 0.62 69.56
C GLN A 21 -18.93 -0.82 69.86
N GLU A 22 -18.09 -1.58 70.55
CA GLU A 22 -18.35 -2.97 70.97
C GLU A 22 -19.69 -3.11 71.70
N ARG A 23 -19.91 -2.35 72.77
CA ARG A 23 -21.17 -2.39 73.54
C ARG A 23 -22.40 -1.91 72.74
N TYR A 24 -22.21 -1.09 71.72
CA TYR A 24 -23.32 -0.65 70.86
C TYR A 24 -23.73 -1.75 69.87
N GLU A 25 -22.76 -2.48 69.33
CA GLU A 25 -22.99 -3.62 68.42
C GLU A 25 -23.67 -4.80 69.12
N GLU A 26 -23.40 -4.98 70.42
CA GLU A 26 -24.07 -5.98 71.27
C GLU A 26 -25.51 -5.61 71.66
N SER A 27 -25.94 -4.36 71.46
CA SER A 27 -27.26 -3.91 71.89
C SER A 27 -28.37 -4.43 70.97
N GLN A 28 -29.37 -5.11 71.55
CA GLN A 28 -30.56 -5.55 70.81
C GLN A 28 -31.34 -4.38 70.18
N ASN A 29 -31.24 -3.18 70.78
CA ASN A 29 -31.85 -1.94 70.28
C ASN A 29 -31.30 -1.51 68.91
N LEU A 30 -30.13 -2.01 68.48
CA LEU A 30 -29.61 -1.75 67.15
C LEU A 30 -30.51 -2.35 66.06
N GLN A 31 -31.17 -3.47 66.36
CA GLN A 31 -32.07 -4.17 65.44
C GLN A 31 -33.54 -3.78 65.66
N THR A 32 -33.95 -3.60 66.91
CA THR A 32 -35.36 -3.39 67.27
C THR A 32 -35.74 -1.94 67.55
N GLY A 33 -34.77 -1.01 67.51
CA GLY A 33 -34.95 0.38 67.91
C GLY A 33 -34.90 0.58 69.43
N PHE A 34 -34.96 1.84 69.86
CA PHE A 34 -34.95 2.18 71.29
C PHE A 34 -36.27 1.79 71.98
N PRO A 35 -36.23 1.30 73.23
CA PRO A 35 -37.43 0.98 73.99
C PRO A 35 -38.24 2.26 74.29
N PRO A 36 -39.57 2.15 74.51
CA PRO A 36 -40.43 3.30 74.80
C PRO A 36 -40.03 4.08 76.07
N GLU A 37 -39.38 3.40 77.01
CA GLU A 37 -38.95 3.96 78.29
C GLU A 37 -37.51 3.54 78.62
N ASN A 38 -36.81 4.32 79.44
CA ASN A 38 -35.47 4.00 80.00
C ASN A 38 -34.29 3.95 79.00
N ILE A 39 -34.24 4.87 78.02
CA ILE A 39 -33.09 5.01 77.12
C ILE A 39 -31.94 5.73 77.85
N THR A 40 -30.75 5.13 77.87
CA THR A 40 -29.56 5.83 78.41
C THR A 40 -29.04 6.87 77.41
N THR A 41 -28.62 8.02 77.93
CA THR A 41 -28.06 9.11 77.09
C THR A 41 -26.81 8.67 76.33
N HIS A 42 -26.00 7.76 76.88
CA HIS A 42 -24.84 7.16 76.20
C HIS A 42 -25.20 6.44 74.89
N ILE A 43 -26.31 5.68 74.89
CA ILE A 43 -26.77 4.92 73.72
C ILE A 43 -27.45 5.85 72.71
N LEU A 44 -28.27 6.79 73.18
CA LEU A 44 -28.87 7.81 72.32
C LEU A 44 -27.80 8.65 71.61
N ASN A 45 -26.81 9.14 72.36
CA ASN A 45 -25.72 9.95 71.82
C ASN A 45 -24.86 9.16 70.82
N LYS A 46 -24.79 7.83 70.91
CA LYS A 46 -24.09 7.00 69.92
C LYS A 46 -24.79 7.01 68.56
N ALA A 47 -26.11 6.83 68.54
CA ALA A 47 -26.90 6.91 67.33
C ALA A 47 -26.86 8.32 66.72
N LEU A 48 -26.98 9.36 67.56
CA LEU A 48 -26.85 10.77 67.13
C LEU A 48 -25.45 11.09 66.60
N ARG A 49 -24.38 10.61 67.25
CA ARG A 49 -23.00 10.77 66.78
C ARG A 49 -22.81 10.10 65.42
N GLN A 50 -23.21 8.83 65.24
CA GLN A 50 -23.02 8.13 63.97
C GLN A 50 -23.77 8.83 62.81
N SER A 51 -25.04 9.20 63.01
CA SER A 51 -25.83 9.91 62.00
C SER A 51 -25.26 11.30 61.66
N SER A 52 -25.02 12.14 62.67
CA SER A 52 -24.50 13.50 62.47
C SER A 52 -23.09 13.53 61.89
N THR A 53 -22.25 12.52 62.17
CA THR A 53 -20.90 12.41 61.58
C THR A 53 -21.00 12.18 60.07
N ILE A 54 -21.88 11.29 59.62
CA ILE A 54 -22.13 11.08 58.19
C ILE A 54 -22.73 12.33 57.54
N SER A 55 -23.72 12.98 58.18
CA SER A 55 -24.29 14.23 57.69
C SER A 55 -23.23 15.33 57.53
N SER A 56 -22.32 15.50 58.50
CA SER A 56 -21.23 16.48 58.43
C SER A 56 -20.28 16.19 57.26
N VAL A 57 -19.89 14.93 57.07
CA VAL A 57 -18.99 14.53 55.97
C VAL A 57 -19.64 14.77 54.61
N VAL A 58 -20.91 14.40 54.45
CA VAL A 58 -21.65 14.63 53.20
C VAL A 58 -21.82 16.14 52.95
N ALA A 59 -22.16 16.92 53.96
CA ALA A 59 -22.31 18.37 53.81
C ALA A 59 -20.98 19.07 53.52
N ASP A 60 -19.86 18.62 54.09
CA ASP A 60 -18.52 19.11 53.75
C ASP A 60 -18.14 18.77 52.31
N PHE A 61 -18.46 17.54 51.84
CA PHE A 61 -18.29 17.17 50.44
C PHE A 61 -19.11 18.07 49.51
N ILE A 62 -20.40 18.28 49.82
CA ILE A 62 -21.27 19.17 49.05
C ILE A 62 -20.69 20.58 49.02
N SER A 63 -20.31 21.13 50.18
CA SER A 63 -19.78 22.49 50.31
C SER A 63 -18.52 22.69 49.46
N THR A 64 -17.58 21.76 49.58
CA THR A 64 -16.28 21.78 48.89
C THR A 64 -16.45 21.64 47.38
N GLU A 65 -17.18 20.62 46.93
CA GLU A 65 -17.24 20.26 45.51
C GLU A 65 -18.32 21.05 44.75
N SER A 66 -19.28 21.71 45.42
CA SER A 66 -20.26 22.58 44.75
C SER A 66 -19.84 24.06 44.76
N ASN A 67 -18.78 24.41 45.49
CA ASN A 67 -18.35 25.78 45.79
C ASN A 67 -19.49 26.65 46.36
N SER A 68 -20.23 26.14 47.34
CA SER A 68 -21.37 26.86 47.93
C SER A 68 -21.63 26.48 49.38
N ASP A 69 -22.24 27.38 50.15
CA ASP A 69 -22.56 27.13 51.56
C ASP A 69 -23.71 26.13 51.72
N VAL A 70 -23.57 25.21 52.66
CA VAL A 70 -24.57 24.19 53.03
C VAL A 70 -25.15 24.55 54.39
N LEU A 71 -26.35 25.16 54.38
CA LEU A 71 -27.01 25.71 55.56
C LEU A 71 -28.06 24.72 56.10
N ASP A 72 -28.25 24.69 57.42
CA ASP A 72 -29.32 23.95 58.09
C ASP A 72 -30.58 24.82 58.19
N ASP A 73 -31.20 25.11 57.04
CA ASP A 73 -32.39 25.98 56.91
C ASP A 73 -33.66 25.19 56.51
N GLY A 74 -33.58 23.86 56.50
CA GLY A 74 -34.67 22.98 56.09
C GLY A 74 -34.97 22.97 54.58
N ASN A 75 -34.16 23.66 53.75
CA ASN A 75 -34.37 23.70 52.31
C ASN A 75 -33.82 22.46 51.60
N ILE A 76 -34.59 21.38 51.63
CA ILE A 76 -34.23 20.09 51.02
C ILE A 76 -33.94 20.24 49.52
N ALA A 77 -34.75 21.02 48.79
CA ALA A 77 -34.58 21.21 47.35
C ALA A 77 -33.22 21.84 47.00
N LYS A 78 -32.80 22.85 47.77
CA LYS A 78 -31.47 23.47 47.63
C LYS A 78 -30.36 22.47 47.94
N LEU A 79 -30.47 21.73 49.04
CA LEU A 79 -29.47 20.72 49.43
C LEU A 79 -29.32 19.62 48.35
N THR A 80 -30.43 19.16 47.78
CA THR A 80 -30.42 18.20 46.66
C THR A 80 -29.72 18.77 45.42
N ALA A 81 -30.04 20.02 45.04
CA ALA A 81 -29.39 20.67 43.91
C ALA A 81 -27.88 20.83 44.13
N GLN A 82 -27.47 21.18 45.35
CA GLN A 82 -26.05 21.30 45.71
C GLN A 82 -25.33 19.95 45.68
N LEU A 83 -25.96 18.87 46.15
CA LEU A 83 -25.40 17.52 46.06
C LEU A 83 -25.20 17.08 44.61
N ASN A 84 -26.18 17.29 43.74
CA ASN A 84 -26.06 16.97 42.32
C ASN A 84 -24.89 17.75 41.68
N LYS A 85 -24.79 19.06 41.96
CA LYS A 85 -23.70 19.90 41.47
C LYS A 85 -22.33 19.42 41.96
N ALA A 86 -22.21 19.05 43.24
CA ALA A 86 -20.98 18.50 43.81
C ALA A 86 -20.54 17.22 43.08
N LEU A 87 -21.47 16.31 42.80
CA LEU A 87 -21.19 15.08 42.04
C LEU A 87 -20.75 15.37 40.61
N GLU A 88 -21.46 16.26 39.89
CA GLU A 88 -21.12 16.67 38.52
C GLU A 88 -19.73 17.29 38.43
N GLN A 89 -19.38 18.22 39.34
CA GLN A 89 -18.05 18.84 39.38
C GLN A 89 -16.96 17.80 39.67
N LYS A 90 -17.21 16.87 40.60
CA LYS A 90 -16.24 15.83 40.93
C LYS A 90 -15.95 14.88 39.77
N ILE A 91 -17.00 14.51 39.02
CA ILE A 91 -16.90 13.64 37.85
C ILE A 91 -16.14 14.37 36.72
N THR A 92 -16.52 15.60 36.41
CA THR A 92 -15.95 16.37 35.29
C THR A 92 -14.46 16.70 35.49
N THR A 93 -14.05 17.04 36.73
CA THR A 93 -12.64 17.38 37.02
C THR A 93 -11.71 16.18 37.03
N LYS A 94 -12.21 14.99 37.37
CA LYS A 94 -11.40 13.75 37.40
C LYS A 94 -11.44 12.96 36.10
N ILE A 95 -12.46 13.17 35.27
CA ILE A 95 -12.65 12.47 34.00
C ILE A 95 -12.73 13.52 32.89
N PRO A 96 -11.58 13.97 32.36
CA PRO A 96 -11.56 15.01 31.33
C PRO A 96 -12.25 14.52 30.05
N ASP A 97 -12.70 15.47 29.22
CA ASP A 97 -13.03 15.17 27.83
C ASP A 97 -11.78 14.65 27.11
N ALA A 98 -11.98 13.75 26.16
CA ALA A 98 -10.95 12.92 25.51
C ALA A 98 -9.53 13.56 25.45
N SER A 99 -8.54 12.84 26.01
CA SER A 99 -7.14 13.25 26.06
C SER A 99 -6.22 12.14 25.54
N LEU A 100 -5.09 12.51 24.95
CA LEU A 100 -4.05 11.57 24.51
C LEU A 100 -3.20 11.03 25.67
N THR A 101 -3.30 11.62 26.87
CA THR A 101 -2.43 11.32 28.02
C THR A 101 -3.20 10.85 29.25
N GLN A 102 -4.52 11.06 29.33
CA GLN A 102 -5.36 10.66 30.46
C GLN A 102 -6.70 10.11 29.98
N LYS A 103 -7.15 8.98 30.56
CA LYS A 103 -8.41 8.33 30.19
C LYS A 103 -9.61 9.22 30.60
N GLY A 104 -10.48 9.53 29.63
CA GLY A 104 -11.64 10.41 29.78
C GLY A 104 -12.98 9.75 29.43
N ILE A 105 -14.06 10.53 29.37
CA ILE A 105 -15.33 10.13 28.75
C ILE A 105 -15.18 10.34 27.25
N VAL A 106 -15.30 9.30 26.44
CA VAL A 106 -15.19 9.41 24.98
C VAL A 106 -16.49 8.97 24.33
N GLN A 107 -17.07 9.83 23.51
CA GLN A 107 -18.23 9.47 22.69
C GLN A 107 -17.76 8.68 21.47
N LEU A 108 -18.45 7.57 21.18
CA LEU A 108 -18.11 6.73 20.02
C LEU A 108 -18.66 7.33 18.72
N THR A 109 -17.90 7.21 17.63
CA THR A 109 -18.32 7.61 16.28
C THR A 109 -18.25 6.44 15.29
N ASN A 110 -19.19 6.45 14.34
CA ASN A 110 -19.22 5.59 13.16
C ASN A 110 -18.94 6.34 11.86
N VAL A 111 -18.51 7.61 11.95
CA VAL A 111 -18.10 8.44 10.80
C VAL A 111 -16.64 8.85 10.92
N VAL A 112 -15.96 8.97 9.78
CA VAL A 112 -14.61 9.53 9.69
C VAL A 112 -14.65 11.06 9.81
N GLY A 113 -13.62 11.65 10.41
CA GLY A 113 -13.52 13.10 10.60
C GLY A 113 -12.24 13.50 11.32
N ASN A 114 -12.17 14.73 11.79
CA ASN A 114 -11.02 15.34 12.46
C ASN A 114 -11.32 15.71 13.93
N SER A 115 -12.16 14.91 14.61
CA SER A 115 -12.54 15.17 16.00
C SER A 115 -11.45 14.74 16.97
N ASN A 116 -11.24 15.55 18.02
CA ASN A 116 -10.43 15.20 19.18
C ASN A 116 -11.27 14.71 20.38
N THR A 117 -12.61 14.71 20.26
CA THR A 117 -13.55 14.33 21.34
C THR A 117 -14.29 13.02 21.06
N LEU A 118 -14.15 12.45 19.85
CA LEU A 118 -14.81 11.21 19.43
C LEU A 118 -13.80 10.08 19.21
N ALA A 119 -14.12 8.87 19.66
CA ALA A 119 -13.36 7.66 19.35
C ALA A 119 -14.04 6.82 18.26
N ALA A 120 -13.25 6.31 17.32
CA ALA A 120 -13.75 5.40 16.30
C ALA A 120 -14.29 4.10 16.92
N THR A 121 -15.47 3.68 16.49
CA THR A 121 -16.00 2.34 16.82
C THR A 121 -15.17 1.24 16.16
N GLN A 122 -15.16 0.05 16.75
CA GLN A 122 -14.53 -1.13 16.13
C GLN A 122 -15.09 -1.42 14.72
N LYS A 123 -16.39 -1.18 14.51
CA LYS A 123 -17.03 -1.30 13.19
C LYS A 123 -16.41 -0.32 12.18
N LEU A 124 -16.29 0.97 12.55
CA LEU A 124 -15.66 1.97 11.69
C LEU A 124 -14.22 1.58 11.33
N VAL A 125 -13.43 1.14 12.31
CA VAL A 125 -12.05 0.69 12.08
C VAL A 125 -12.01 -0.51 11.13
N SER A 126 -12.93 -1.47 11.29
CA SER A 126 -13.02 -2.64 10.42
C SER A 126 -13.44 -2.28 9.00
N ASP A 127 -14.41 -1.37 8.84
CA ASP A 127 -14.87 -0.91 7.52
C ASP A 127 -13.74 -0.15 6.78
N ILE A 128 -12.96 0.68 7.49
CA ILE A 128 -11.76 1.35 6.94
C ILE A 128 -10.71 0.33 6.52
N ASN A 129 -10.42 -0.66 7.36
CA ASN A 129 -9.44 -1.70 7.06
C ASN A 129 -9.86 -2.53 5.83
N ASN A 130 -11.13 -2.90 5.73
CA ASN A 130 -11.67 -3.60 4.56
C ASN A 130 -11.58 -2.74 3.29
N ASN A 131 -11.90 -1.44 3.38
CA ASN A 131 -11.73 -0.53 2.25
C ASN A 131 -10.26 -0.42 1.81
N ALA A 132 -9.32 -0.39 2.76
CA ALA A 132 -7.88 -0.34 2.46
C ALA A 132 -7.38 -1.65 1.80
N ASN A 133 -7.78 -2.81 2.33
CA ASN A 133 -7.39 -4.11 1.79
C ASN A 133 -7.90 -4.34 0.36
N ASN A 134 -9.03 -3.74 -0.01
CA ASN A 134 -9.61 -3.85 -1.35
C ASN A 134 -9.04 -2.84 -2.37
N ARG A 135 -8.00 -2.06 -2.03
CA ARG A 135 -7.36 -1.10 -2.96
C ARG A 135 -5.99 -1.62 -3.37
N LEU A 136 -5.84 -1.96 -4.64
CA LEU A 136 -4.59 -2.47 -5.23
C LEU A 136 -4.09 -3.73 -4.52
N GLU A 137 -5.01 -4.67 -4.30
CA GLU A 137 -4.67 -5.91 -3.60
C GLU A 137 -3.68 -6.73 -4.44
N LYS A 138 -2.51 -7.04 -3.88
CA LYS A 138 -1.42 -7.72 -4.60
C LYS A 138 -1.83 -9.06 -5.20
N THR A 139 -2.66 -9.81 -4.46
CA THR A 139 -3.18 -11.13 -4.85
C THR A 139 -4.14 -11.05 -6.04
N GLN A 140 -4.80 -9.91 -6.24
CA GLN A 140 -5.75 -9.70 -7.34
C GLN A 140 -5.09 -9.32 -8.66
N ASN A 141 -3.79 -8.99 -8.66
CA ASN A 141 -3.04 -8.63 -9.88
C ASN A 141 -3.76 -7.58 -10.76
N GLY A 142 -4.38 -6.58 -10.12
CA GLY A 142 -5.11 -5.51 -10.81
C GLY A 142 -6.51 -5.88 -11.33
N ALA A 143 -7.08 -7.01 -10.89
CA ALA A 143 -8.47 -7.36 -11.17
C ALA A 143 -9.47 -6.35 -10.54
N ASP A 144 -9.07 -5.70 -9.45
CA ASP A 144 -9.80 -4.66 -8.73
C ASP A 144 -9.80 -3.29 -9.42
N ILE A 145 -9.03 -3.12 -10.51
CA ILE A 145 -8.95 -1.85 -11.25
C ILE A 145 -10.21 -1.67 -12.12
N PRO A 146 -11.08 -0.68 -11.84
CA PRO A 146 -12.35 -0.52 -12.56
C PRO A 146 -12.17 -0.15 -14.03
N ASN A 147 -11.15 0.68 -14.33
CA ASN A 147 -10.82 1.10 -15.69
C ASN A 147 -9.34 0.85 -15.97
N LYS A 148 -9.03 -0.37 -16.41
CA LYS A 148 -7.66 -0.81 -16.74
C LYS A 148 -7.01 0.05 -17.82
N ASN A 149 -7.78 0.54 -18.81
CA ASN A 149 -7.26 1.39 -19.87
C ASN A 149 -6.80 2.76 -19.37
N ALA A 150 -7.60 3.41 -18.51
CA ALA A 150 -7.21 4.67 -17.87
C ALA A 150 -6.01 4.47 -16.94
N PHE A 151 -5.94 3.35 -16.22
CA PHE A 151 -4.82 3.01 -15.37
C PHE A 151 -3.51 2.88 -16.16
N VAL A 152 -3.49 2.11 -17.25
CA VAL A 152 -2.33 1.97 -18.15
C VAL A 152 -1.89 3.32 -18.71
N LYS A 153 -2.85 4.18 -19.11
CA LYS A 153 -2.57 5.55 -19.58
C LYS A 153 -1.89 6.41 -18.50
N ASN A 154 -2.37 6.34 -17.26
CA ASN A 154 -1.80 7.12 -16.15
C ASN A 154 -0.40 6.65 -15.75
N LEU A 155 -0.04 5.39 -16.01
CA LEU A 155 1.32 4.88 -15.86
C LEU A 155 2.29 5.39 -16.94
N GLY A 156 1.80 6.10 -17.96
CA GLY A 156 2.61 6.52 -19.11
C GLY A 156 2.98 5.36 -20.04
N LEU A 157 2.32 4.21 -19.90
CA LEU A 157 2.53 3.06 -20.78
C LEU A 157 1.81 3.28 -22.10
N ASN A 158 2.60 3.31 -23.17
CA ASN A 158 2.12 3.48 -24.53
C ASN A 158 1.80 2.13 -25.19
N GLU A 159 1.46 2.17 -26.48
CA GLU A 159 1.03 0.99 -27.25
C GLU A 159 2.02 -0.17 -27.25
N ALA A 160 3.33 0.10 -27.15
CA ALA A 160 4.36 -0.95 -27.10
C ALA A 160 4.16 -1.93 -25.94
N ALA A 161 3.74 -1.44 -24.77
CA ALA A 161 3.50 -2.27 -23.58
C ALA A 161 2.30 -3.23 -23.74
N LYS A 162 1.49 -3.04 -24.78
CA LYS A 162 0.31 -3.86 -25.09
C LYS A 162 0.57 -4.86 -26.21
N ARG A 163 1.75 -4.85 -26.84
CA ARG A 163 2.08 -5.73 -27.97
C ARG A 163 2.80 -6.97 -27.47
N GLU A 164 2.49 -8.10 -28.07
CA GLU A 164 3.21 -9.35 -27.82
C GLU A 164 4.55 -9.36 -28.55
N VAL A 165 5.48 -10.17 -28.04
CA VAL A 165 6.74 -10.46 -28.72
C VAL A 165 6.47 -11.42 -29.88
N GLY A 166 6.93 -11.04 -31.08
CA GLY A 166 6.76 -11.85 -32.29
C GLY A 166 6.90 -11.03 -33.58
N THR A 167 6.77 -11.69 -34.72
CA THR A 167 6.97 -11.10 -36.06
C THR A 167 5.68 -10.85 -36.85
N GLY A 168 4.53 -11.17 -36.26
CA GLY A 168 3.22 -10.94 -36.86
C GLY A 168 2.80 -9.47 -36.88
N ILE A 169 1.69 -9.19 -37.57
CA ILE A 169 1.08 -7.85 -37.57
C ILE A 169 0.82 -7.46 -36.11
N ASN A 170 1.12 -6.21 -35.77
CA ASN A 170 0.93 -5.66 -34.43
C ASN A 170 1.80 -6.24 -33.32
N GLN A 171 2.83 -7.04 -33.63
CA GLN A 171 3.81 -7.56 -32.65
C GLN A 171 5.13 -6.78 -32.68
N ILE A 172 5.97 -7.00 -31.65
CA ILE A 172 7.31 -6.43 -31.55
C ILE A 172 8.34 -7.58 -31.66
N PRO A 173 9.15 -7.64 -32.73
CA PRO A 173 10.20 -8.65 -32.83
C PRO A 173 11.26 -8.48 -31.75
N ASP A 174 11.67 -9.56 -31.11
CA ASP A 174 12.82 -9.58 -30.22
C ASP A 174 14.13 -9.90 -30.97
N MET A 175 15.24 -9.96 -30.23
CA MET A 175 16.56 -10.25 -30.82
C MET A 175 16.65 -11.64 -31.47
N SER A 176 15.82 -12.61 -31.07
CA SER A 176 15.80 -13.94 -31.69
C SER A 176 15.31 -13.89 -33.14
N SER A 177 14.54 -12.87 -33.51
CA SER A 177 14.08 -12.62 -34.88
C SER A 177 15.18 -12.05 -35.79
N PHE A 178 16.34 -11.66 -35.23
CA PHE A 178 17.47 -11.04 -35.94
C PHE A 178 18.75 -11.88 -35.88
N THR A 179 18.65 -13.21 -35.80
CA THR A 179 19.83 -14.09 -35.77
C THR A 179 20.79 -13.81 -36.93
N SER A 180 22.09 -13.92 -36.67
CA SER A 180 23.13 -13.55 -37.63
C SER A 180 24.43 -14.32 -37.40
N SER A 181 25.24 -14.42 -38.46
CA SER A 181 26.66 -14.76 -38.39
C SER A 181 27.48 -13.61 -38.97
N LEU A 182 28.21 -12.89 -38.13
CA LEU A 182 28.94 -11.66 -38.51
C LEU A 182 30.38 -11.90 -38.97
N VAL A 183 30.63 -13.04 -39.62
CA VAL A 183 31.93 -13.37 -40.21
C VAL A 183 32.08 -12.77 -41.62
N GLN A 184 33.27 -12.90 -42.22
CA GLN A 184 33.58 -12.30 -43.53
C GLN A 184 32.59 -12.71 -44.64
N SER A 185 32.17 -13.98 -44.65
CA SER A 185 31.04 -14.44 -45.46
C SER A 185 29.89 -14.82 -44.53
N GLY A 186 29.08 -13.83 -44.21
CA GLY A 186 28.10 -13.87 -43.13
C GLY A 186 26.66 -13.69 -43.60
N TRP A 187 25.75 -13.67 -42.64
CA TRP A 187 24.31 -13.49 -42.90
C TRP A 187 23.59 -12.88 -41.71
N GLN A 188 22.43 -12.29 -41.98
CA GLN A 188 21.48 -11.83 -40.96
C GLN A 188 20.06 -12.13 -41.42
N LYS A 189 19.25 -12.71 -40.53
CA LYS A 189 17.81 -12.86 -40.71
C LYS A 189 17.08 -11.60 -40.23
N LEU A 190 15.99 -11.28 -40.88
CA LEU A 190 15.10 -10.19 -40.53
C LEU A 190 13.74 -10.75 -40.08
N PRO A 191 13.00 -10.03 -39.22
CA PRO A 191 11.67 -10.44 -38.76
C PRO A 191 10.66 -10.71 -39.88
N SER A 192 10.86 -10.10 -41.06
CA SER A 192 10.04 -10.34 -42.25
C SER A 192 10.24 -11.73 -42.88
N GLY A 193 11.20 -12.52 -42.39
CA GLY A 193 11.66 -13.76 -43.01
C GLY A 193 12.75 -13.55 -44.06
N LEU A 194 13.02 -12.29 -44.44
CA LEU A 194 14.13 -11.99 -45.34
C LEU A 194 15.47 -12.34 -44.69
N ILE A 195 16.39 -12.81 -45.50
CA ILE A 195 17.77 -13.11 -45.13
C ILE A 195 18.66 -12.28 -46.04
N GLU A 196 19.54 -11.51 -45.42
CA GLU A 196 20.63 -10.83 -46.08
C GLU A 196 21.90 -11.63 -45.88
N MET A 197 22.67 -11.81 -46.95
CA MET A 197 23.95 -12.50 -46.92
C MET A 197 25.00 -11.67 -47.62
N TRP A 198 26.23 -11.80 -47.16
CA TRP A 198 27.39 -11.15 -47.75
C TRP A 198 28.59 -12.08 -47.75
N GLY A 199 29.60 -11.75 -48.53
CA GLY A 199 30.85 -12.47 -48.50
C GLY A 199 31.74 -12.19 -49.69
N ILE A 200 32.71 -13.07 -49.88
CA ILE A 200 33.62 -13.03 -51.02
C ILE A 200 33.26 -14.17 -51.97
N ALA A 201 33.06 -13.85 -53.24
CA ALA A 201 32.81 -14.80 -54.31
C ALA A 201 33.98 -14.80 -55.30
N ARG A 202 34.40 -15.99 -55.71
CA ARG A 202 35.35 -16.17 -56.79
C ARG A 202 34.62 -16.09 -58.12
N VAL A 203 35.23 -15.42 -59.08
CA VAL A 203 34.65 -15.19 -60.40
C VAL A 203 35.63 -15.65 -61.47
N SER A 204 35.18 -16.50 -62.39
CA SER A 204 35.97 -16.99 -63.53
C SER A 204 35.61 -16.26 -64.82
N ALA A 205 36.56 -16.22 -65.75
CA ALA A 205 36.29 -15.77 -67.11
C ALA A 205 35.32 -16.74 -67.80
N GLY A 206 34.20 -16.22 -68.30
CA GLY A 206 33.19 -17.08 -68.91
C GLY A 206 31.98 -16.29 -69.39
N GLY A 207 31.92 -16.02 -70.70
CA GLY A 207 30.73 -15.49 -71.38
C GLY A 207 29.72 -16.57 -71.79
N ARG A 208 29.81 -17.78 -71.19
CA ARG A 208 28.91 -18.92 -71.45
C ARG A 208 28.39 -19.48 -70.12
N PRO A 209 27.12 -19.93 -70.04
CA PRO A 209 26.48 -20.43 -68.80
C PRO A 209 27.26 -21.55 -68.06
N ASP A 210 28.04 -22.34 -68.79
CA ASP A 210 28.76 -23.50 -68.23
C ASP A 210 30.12 -23.15 -67.61
N LEU A 211 30.64 -21.93 -67.83
CA LEU A 211 32.01 -21.55 -67.46
C LEU A 211 32.11 -20.66 -66.20
N GLY A 212 30.97 -20.30 -65.59
CA GLY A 212 30.95 -19.53 -64.35
C GLY A 212 31.44 -20.33 -63.15
N TYR A 213 32.06 -19.65 -62.18
CA TYR A 213 32.56 -20.28 -60.96
C TYR A 213 31.43 -20.45 -59.96
N ILE A 214 31.25 -21.66 -59.44
CA ILE A 214 30.21 -21.97 -58.44
C ILE A 214 30.70 -21.53 -57.06
N ASN A 215 29.93 -20.66 -56.43
CA ASN A 215 30.09 -20.21 -55.04
C ASN A 215 28.92 -20.72 -54.20
N ASN A 216 29.13 -20.82 -52.88
CA ASN A 216 28.11 -21.20 -51.93
C ASN A 216 27.65 -19.98 -51.12
N PHE A 217 26.35 -19.90 -50.85
CA PHE A 217 25.83 -18.99 -49.83
C PHE A 217 26.27 -19.45 -48.44
N PRO A 218 26.46 -18.53 -47.47
CA PRO A 218 26.81 -18.88 -46.08
C PRO A 218 25.83 -19.85 -45.42
N ILE A 219 24.54 -19.75 -45.76
CA ILE A 219 23.48 -20.72 -45.46
C ILE A 219 22.56 -20.85 -46.68
N PRO A 220 21.81 -21.95 -46.84
CA PRO A 220 20.77 -22.01 -47.87
C PRO A 220 19.65 -21.00 -47.60
N PHE A 221 19.17 -20.34 -48.65
CA PHE A 221 17.88 -19.64 -48.59
C PHE A 221 16.76 -20.67 -48.43
N PRO A 222 15.87 -20.54 -47.43
CA PRO A 222 14.79 -21.51 -47.22
C PRO A 222 13.88 -21.68 -48.45
N ASN A 223 13.66 -20.62 -49.25
CA ASN A 223 12.84 -20.64 -50.45
C ASN A 223 13.64 -20.26 -51.70
N LYS A 224 14.10 -19.01 -51.81
CA LYS A 224 14.81 -18.50 -52.98
C LYS A 224 15.62 -17.23 -52.69
N CYS A 225 16.71 -17.08 -53.43
CA CYS A 225 17.42 -15.82 -53.57
C CYS A 225 16.68 -14.91 -54.57
N PHE A 226 16.40 -13.67 -54.19
CA PHE A 226 15.76 -12.67 -55.06
C PHE A 226 16.77 -11.90 -55.91
N ASN A 227 17.88 -11.49 -55.30
CA ASN A 227 18.90 -10.70 -55.96
C ASN A 227 20.28 -11.02 -55.39
N ILE A 228 21.27 -10.93 -56.27
CA ILE A 228 22.68 -10.93 -55.93
C ILE A 228 23.37 -9.79 -56.68
N THR A 229 24.16 -9.02 -55.95
CA THR A 229 25.00 -7.94 -56.49
C THR A 229 26.45 -8.27 -56.21
N LEU A 230 27.30 -8.07 -57.22
CA LEU A 230 28.74 -8.27 -57.13
C LEU A 230 29.46 -6.92 -57.22
N THR A 231 30.47 -6.73 -56.37
CA THR A 231 31.36 -5.57 -56.39
C THR A 231 32.79 -6.05 -56.43
N HIS A 232 33.64 -5.35 -57.18
CA HIS A 232 35.07 -5.67 -57.23
C HIS A 232 35.69 -5.68 -55.82
N ASN A 233 36.50 -6.69 -55.52
CA ASN A 233 37.18 -6.87 -54.23
C ASN A 233 38.70 -6.77 -54.39
N ASP A 234 39.15 -5.87 -55.26
CA ASP A 234 40.57 -5.58 -55.44
C ASP A 234 40.75 -4.10 -55.82
N TRP A 235 41.99 -3.63 -55.81
CA TRP A 235 42.35 -2.25 -56.15
C TRP A 235 42.67 -2.05 -57.63
N ASP A 236 43.01 -3.13 -58.38
CA ASP A 236 43.43 -3.01 -59.77
C ASP A 236 42.22 -2.85 -60.72
N PRO A 237 42.04 -1.67 -61.37
CA PRO A 237 40.94 -1.45 -62.30
C PRO A 237 41.04 -2.31 -63.57
N ARG A 238 42.19 -2.95 -63.85
CA ARG A 238 42.33 -3.90 -64.97
C ARG A 238 41.69 -5.26 -64.66
N ALA A 239 41.65 -5.63 -63.37
CA ALA A 239 40.95 -6.81 -62.88
C ALA A 239 39.44 -6.55 -62.68
N ALA A 240 39.08 -5.27 -62.48
CA ALA A 240 37.69 -4.82 -62.46
C ALA A 240 37.05 -5.02 -63.84
N GLY A 241 35.98 -5.81 -63.89
CA GLY A 241 35.29 -6.16 -65.12
C GLY A 241 33.78 -6.12 -64.96
N ILE A 242 33.07 -6.40 -66.05
CA ILE A 242 31.62 -6.62 -66.00
C ILE A 242 31.39 -7.96 -65.31
N PHE A 243 30.79 -7.91 -64.12
CA PHE A 243 30.43 -9.10 -63.35
C PHE A 243 28.97 -9.47 -63.59
N GLY A 244 28.73 -10.77 -63.74
CA GLY A 244 27.39 -11.35 -63.75
C GLY A 244 27.28 -12.39 -62.65
N ALA A 245 26.07 -12.56 -62.11
CA ALA A 245 25.76 -13.64 -61.19
C ALA A 245 24.45 -14.31 -61.59
N SER A 246 24.38 -15.62 -61.42
CA SER A 246 23.18 -16.41 -61.65
C SER A 246 22.97 -17.36 -60.48
N VAL A 247 21.80 -17.29 -59.85
CA VAL A 247 21.41 -18.21 -58.77
C VAL A 247 21.19 -19.59 -59.39
N VAL A 248 21.89 -20.59 -58.87
CA VAL A 248 21.78 -21.99 -59.34
C VAL A 248 20.72 -22.71 -58.54
N ASN A 249 20.76 -22.58 -57.21
CA ASN A 249 19.80 -23.14 -56.28
C ASN A 249 19.86 -22.34 -54.96
N GLN A 250 19.16 -22.81 -53.93
CA GLN A 250 19.07 -22.17 -52.61
C GLN A 250 20.40 -22.01 -51.89
N SER A 251 21.39 -22.86 -52.21
CA SER A 251 22.70 -22.89 -51.56
C SER A 251 23.81 -22.31 -52.43
N GLN A 252 23.58 -22.10 -53.73
CA GLN A 252 24.65 -21.87 -54.69
C GLN A 252 24.31 -20.83 -55.75
N PHE A 253 25.33 -20.10 -56.16
CA PHE A 253 25.27 -19.16 -57.26
C PHE A 253 26.55 -19.25 -58.10
N LYS A 254 26.43 -19.00 -59.40
CA LYS A 254 27.56 -18.90 -60.32
C LYS A 254 27.90 -17.45 -60.57
N CYS A 255 29.19 -17.13 -60.57
CA CYS A 255 29.70 -15.82 -60.94
C CYS A 255 30.47 -15.87 -62.25
N TYR A 256 30.27 -14.84 -63.07
CA TYR A 256 30.81 -14.69 -64.42
C TYR A 256 31.53 -13.37 -64.54
N ARG A 257 32.55 -13.34 -65.39
CA ARG A 257 33.28 -12.13 -65.76
C ARG A 257 33.44 -12.01 -67.27
N GLY A 258 33.40 -10.77 -67.77
CA GLY A 258 33.69 -10.44 -69.16
C GLY A 258 35.07 -10.95 -69.64
N LEU A 259 35.18 -11.16 -70.95
CA LEU A 259 36.40 -11.65 -71.60
C LEU A 259 37.34 -10.45 -71.88
N GLY A 260 38.54 -10.46 -71.31
CA GLY A 260 39.50 -9.35 -71.54
C GLY A 260 40.73 -9.28 -70.62
N ASP A 261 40.85 -10.14 -69.62
CA ASP A 261 41.94 -10.09 -68.65
C ASP A 261 42.73 -11.43 -68.61
N SER A 262 44.02 -11.34 -68.29
CA SER A 262 44.98 -12.46 -68.22
C SER A 262 44.84 -13.30 -66.95
N GLN A 263 44.14 -12.81 -65.92
CA GLN A 263 43.92 -13.56 -64.69
C GLN A 263 42.87 -14.68 -64.86
N SER A 264 43.21 -15.88 -64.38
CA SER A 264 42.32 -17.05 -64.44
C SER A 264 41.04 -16.89 -63.59
N PHE A 265 41.10 -16.09 -62.52
CA PHE A 265 39.96 -15.73 -61.68
C PHE A 265 40.25 -14.45 -60.92
N VAL A 266 39.19 -13.77 -60.46
CA VAL A 266 39.25 -12.63 -59.53
C VAL A 266 38.28 -12.84 -58.37
N TYR A 267 38.39 -12.03 -57.32
CA TYR A 267 37.44 -12.01 -56.21
C TYR A 267 36.51 -10.80 -56.29
N THR A 268 35.28 -11.01 -55.86
CA THR A 268 34.27 -9.97 -55.70
C THR A 268 33.67 -10.06 -54.32
N TYR A 269 33.20 -8.95 -53.77
CA TYR A 269 32.22 -9.00 -52.70
C TYR A 269 30.88 -9.33 -53.32
N PHE A 270 30.11 -10.19 -52.67
CA PHE A 270 28.71 -10.37 -53.00
C PHE A 270 27.83 -9.87 -51.86
N ARG A 271 26.65 -9.37 -52.23
CA ARG A 271 25.53 -9.16 -51.33
C ARG A 271 24.31 -9.81 -51.95
N ALA A 272 23.61 -10.64 -51.19
CA ALA A 272 22.45 -11.36 -51.65
C ALA A 272 21.30 -11.22 -50.67
N ILE A 273 20.07 -11.17 -51.20
CA ILE A 273 18.86 -11.10 -50.39
C ILE A 273 17.83 -12.11 -50.90
N GLY A 274 17.13 -12.75 -49.97
CA GLY A 274 16.17 -13.81 -50.25
C GLY A 274 15.43 -14.22 -48.98
N TYR A 275 14.76 -15.36 -49.02
CA TYR A 275 14.06 -15.97 -47.88
C TYR A 275 13.85 -17.46 -48.14
#